data_AF-A0A023SHD6-F1
#
_entry.id   AF-A0A023SHD6-F1
#
_cell.length_a   1.000
_cell.length_b   1.000
_cell.length_c   1.000
_cell.angle_alpha   90.00
_cell.angle_beta   90.00
_cell.angle_gamma   90.00
#
_symmetry.space_group_name_H-M   'P 1'
#
loop_
_entity.id
_entity.type
_entity.pdbx_description
1 polymer ?
#
loop_
_entity_poly.entity_id
_entity_poly.type
_entity_poly.pdbx_seq_one_letter_code
_entity_poly.pdbx_strand_id
1 'polypeptide(L)'
;LACGYADNSLSHEEAILAAYWRGRCVKEAKLPPGGMAAVGLTWEECKQRCPPNVVPACHNSEDTVTVSGPLDSVNEFVAKLKKEGVFAKEVRSAGVAFHSHYMASIAPALFNALKKVIPHPKPRSARWISTSIPESQW
;
A
#
# COMPACT_ATOMS: atom_id res chain seq x y z
N LEU A 1 -2.31 11.18 2.98
CA LEU A 1 -3.49 12.08 3.06
C LEU A 1 -3.39 13.00 4.27
N ALA A 2 -3.40 12.48 5.51
CA ALA A 2 -3.21 13.30 6.71
C ALA A 2 -1.90 14.12 6.69
N CYS A 3 -0.79 13.56 6.19
CA CYS A 3 0.46 14.31 6.01
C CYS A 3 0.30 15.52 5.08
N GLY A 4 -0.45 15.39 3.98
CA GLY A 4 -0.70 16.51 3.07
C GLY A 4 -1.58 17.59 3.70
N TYR A 5 -2.50 17.21 4.59
CA TYR A 5 -3.23 18.16 5.42
C TYR A 5 -2.30 18.89 6.40
N ALA A 6 -1.45 18.16 7.13
CA ALA A 6 -0.47 18.75 8.04
C ALA A 6 0.56 19.65 7.34
N ASP A 7 0.90 19.32 6.08
CA ASP A 7 1.78 20.13 5.23
C ASP A 7 1.07 21.34 4.59
N ASN A 8 -0.26 21.46 4.75
CA ASN A 8 -1.15 22.42 4.08
C ASN A 8 -1.23 22.28 2.55
N SER A 9 -0.74 21.17 2.00
CA SER A 9 -0.87 20.85 0.57
C SER A 9 -2.27 20.32 0.21
N LEU A 10 -3.05 19.90 1.21
CA LEU A 10 -4.46 19.53 1.10
C LEU A 10 -5.28 20.31 2.13
N SER A 11 -6.47 20.76 1.75
CA SER A 11 -7.47 21.23 2.71
C SER A 11 -8.02 20.08 3.55
N HIS A 12 -8.73 20.41 4.63
CA HIS A 12 -9.43 19.42 5.44
C HIS A 12 -10.43 18.62 4.59
N GLU A 13 -11.25 19.31 3.79
CA GLU A 13 -12.24 18.69 2.91
C GLU A 13 -11.60 17.79 1.86
N GLU A 14 -10.54 18.27 1.19
CA GLU A 14 -9.80 17.49 0.18
C GLU A 14 -9.21 16.21 0.79
N ALA A 15 -8.64 16.28 1.99
CA ALA A 15 -8.06 15.12 2.66
C ALA A 15 -9.13 14.06 3.02
N ILE A 16 -10.30 14.49 3.51
CA ILE A 16 -11.41 13.60 3.86
C ILE A 16 -12.04 12.99 2.61
N LEU A 17 -12.35 13.79 1.60
CA LEU A 17 -12.95 13.31 0.35
C LEU A 17 -11.99 12.39 -0.42
N ALA A 18 -10.68 12.68 -0.41
CA ALA A 18 -9.69 11.79 -1.01
C ALA A 18 -9.64 10.42 -0.31
N ALA A 19 -9.75 10.39 1.02
CA ALA A 19 -9.80 9.15 1.78
C ALA A 19 -11.09 8.37 1.47
N TYR A 20 -12.22 9.06 1.41
CA TYR A 20 -13.52 8.50 1.05
C TYR A 20 -13.49 7.84 -0.33
N TRP A 21 -13.05 8.56 -1.37
CA TRP A 21 -13.01 8.04 -2.73
C TRP A 21 -12.00 6.92 -2.90
N ARG A 22 -10.85 6.97 -2.21
CA ARG A 22 -9.91 5.85 -2.14
C ARG A 22 -10.58 4.58 -1.66
N GLY A 23 -11.30 4.63 -0.52
CA GLY A 23 -12.00 3.47 0.01
C GLY A 23 -13.15 3.01 -0.89
N ARG A 24 -13.93 3.96 -1.41
CA ARG A 24 -15.08 3.68 -2.28
C ARG A 24 -14.67 2.99 -3.58
N CYS A 25 -13.65 3.49 -4.27
CA CYS A 25 -13.18 2.89 -5.52
C CYS A 25 -12.62 1.48 -5.29
N VAL A 26 -11.92 1.23 -4.17
CA VAL A 26 -11.47 -0.12 -3.81
C VAL A 26 -12.66 -1.06 -3.61
N LYS A 27 -13.69 -0.62 -2.88
CA LYS A 27 -14.90 -1.40 -2.61
C LYS A 27 -15.70 -1.71 -3.88
N GLU A 28 -15.82 -0.75 -4.79
CA GLU A 28 -16.57 -0.89 -6.04
C GLU A 28 -15.84 -1.73 -7.10
N ALA A 29 -14.51 -1.79 -7.05
CA ALA A 29 -13.69 -2.49 -8.04
C ALA A 29 -13.78 -4.03 -7.99
N LYS A 30 -14.43 -4.62 -6.97
CA LYS A 30 -14.59 -6.08 -6.81
C LYS A 30 -13.30 -6.86 -7.09
N LEU A 31 -12.21 -6.43 -6.44
CA LEU A 31 -10.90 -7.05 -6.62
C LEU A 31 -10.91 -8.55 -6.25
N PRO A 32 -10.01 -9.36 -6.84
CA PRO A 32 -9.77 -10.71 -6.36
C PRO A 32 -9.38 -10.73 -4.87
N PRO A 33 -9.64 -11.84 -4.14
CA PRO A 33 -9.24 -11.97 -2.74
C PRO A 33 -7.73 -11.77 -2.56
N GLY A 34 -7.37 -10.73 -1.82
CA GLY A 34 -6.00 -10.37 -1.48
C GLY A 34 -5.72 -10.47 0.01
N GLY A 35 -4.44 -10.49 0.35
CA GLY A 35 -3.96 -10.48 1.72
C GLY A 35 -2.68 -9.67 1.86
N MET A 36 -2.37 -9.30 3.10
CA MET A 36 -1.09 -8.70 3.46
C MET A 36 -0.57 -9.33 4.75
N ALA A 37 0.75 -9.41 4.90
CA ALA A 37 1.38 -9.91 6.12
C ALA A 37 2.69 -9.18 6.38
N ALA A 38 2.96 -8.85 7.64
CA ALA A 38 4.28 -8.40 8.08
C ALA A 38 5.18 -9.61 8.27
N VAL A 39 6.39 -9.56 7.72
CA VAL A 39 7.40 -10.63 7.78
C VAL A 39 8.72 -10.06 8.30
N GLY A 40 9.42 -10.85 9.11
CA GLY A 40 10.72 -10.52 9.69
C GLY A 40 11.84 -10.87 8.70
N LEU A 41 11.83 -10.17 7.57
CA LEU A 41 12.81 -10.30 6.50
C LEU A 41 13.21 -8.89 6.06
N THR A 42 14.44 -8.74 5.61
CA THR A 42 14.88 -7.54 4.89
C THR A 42 14.16 -7.40 3.54
N TRP A 43 14.22 -6.20 2.95
CA TRP A 43 13.63 -5.95 1.63
C TRP A 43 14.22 -6.85 0.52
N GLU A 44 15.53 -7.06 0.54
CA GLU A 44 16.21 -7.89 -0.47
C GLU A 44 15.91 -9.38 -0.29
N GLU A 45 15.83 -9.88 0.95
CA GLU A 45 15.37 -11.25 1.20
C GLU A 45 13.92 -11.44 0.72
N CYS A 46 13.04 -10.45 0.92
CA CYS A 46 11.68 -10.55 0.40
C CYS A 46 11.66 -10.68 -1.13
N LYS A 47 12.48 -9.90 -1.86
CA LYS A 47 12.57 -10.02 -3.33
C LYS A 47 13.00 -11.40 -3.79
N GLN A 48 13.90 -12.06 -3.05
CA GLN A 48 14.42 -13.38 -3.41
C GLN A 48 13.46 -14.51 -3.02
N ARG A 49 12.71 -14.33 -1.92
CA ARG A 49 11.96 -15.40 -1.26
C ARG A 49 10.46 -15.36 -1.53
N CYS A 50 9.90 -14.22 -1.92
CA CYS A 50 8.48 -14.12 -2.23
C CYS A 50 8.14 -15.05 -3.41
N PRO A 51 7.01 -15.76 -3.36
CA PRO A 51 6.50 -16.45 -4.53
C PRO A 51 6.14 -15.44 -5.65
N PRO A 52 6.04 -15.88 -6.92
CA PRO A 52 5.92 -14.97 -8.08
C PRO A 52 4.77 -13.96 -8.04
N ASN A 53 3.70 -14.26 -7.32
CA ASN A 53 2.49 -13.45 -7.22
C ASN A 53 2.36 -12.67 -5.89
N VAL A 54 3.36 -12.74 -5.01
CA VAL A 54 3.44 -11.95 -3.78
C VAL A 54 4.57 -10.96 -3.93
N VAL A 55 4.35 -9.72 -3.50
CA VAL A 55 5.33 -8.64 -3.62
C VAL A 55 5.68 -8.06 -2.26
N PRO A 56 6.93 -7.62 -2.04
CA PRO A 56 7.27 -6.68 -0.97
C PRO A 56 6.51 -5.37 -1.22
N ALA A 57 5.76 -4.89 -0.22
CA ALA A 57 4.81 -3.79 -0.38
C ALA A 57 5.08 -2.60 0.56
N CYS A 58 5.55 -2.86 1.78
CA CYS A 58 5.93 -1.82 2.74
C CYS A 58 7.27 -2.17 3.38
N HIS A 59 8.27 -1.30 3.25
CA HIS A 59 9.55 -1.43 3.96
C HIS A 59 9.42 -0.68 5.28
N ASN A 60 9.17 -1.40 6.38
CA ASN A 60 8.82 -0.78 7.67
C ASN A 60 10.05 -0.53 8.55
N SER A 61 11.00 -1.47 8.57
CA SER A 61 12.32 -1.39 9.20
C SER A 61 13.34 -2.17 8.38
N GLU A 62 14.61 -2.12 8.78
CA GLU A 62 15.71 -2.86 8.14
C GLU A 62 15.41 -4.36 7.98
N ASP A 63 14.67 -4.94 8.93
CA ASP A 63 14.38 -6.38 9.06
C ASP A 63 12.88 -6.70 9.06
N THR A 64 12.00 -5.74 8.79
CA THR A 64 10.55 -5.96 8.77
C THR A 64 9.90 -5.36 7.53
N VAL A 65 9.26 -6.21 6.75
CA VAL A 65 8.59 -5.86 5.50
C VAL A 65 7.14 -6.35 5.54
N THR A 66 6.21 -5.57 5.01
CA THR A 66 4.86 -6.06 4.70
C THR A 66 4.85 -6.58 3.27
N VAL A 67 4.48 -7.85 3.08
CA VAL A 67 4.20 -8.45 1.77
C VAL A 67 2.72 -8.37 1.42
N SER A 68 2.41 -8.39 0.13
CA SER A 68 1.07 -8.20 -0.41
C SER A 68 0.85 -9.06 -1.65
N GLY A 69 -0.31 -9.69 -1.79
CA GLY A 69 -0.62 -10.57 -2.93
C GLY A 69 -1.95 -11.30 -2.77
N PRO A 70 -2.22 -12.33 -3.60
CA PRO A 70 -3.40 -13.18 -3.46
C PRO A 70 -3.47 -13.82 -2.09
N LEU A 71 -4.68 -13.91 -1.53
CA LEU A 71 -4.90 -14.36 -0.16
C LEU A 71 -4.23 -15.71 0.13
N ASP A 72 -4.46 -16.70 -0.72
CA ASP A 72 -3.96 -18.06 -0.52
C ASP A 72 -2.42 -18.11 -0.58
N SER A 73 -1.82 -17.39 -1.53
CA SER A 73 -0.36 -17.34 -1.69
C SER A 73 0.33 -16.61 -0.53
N VAL A 74 -0.29 -15.55 0.00
CA VAL A 74 0.20 -14.88 1.21
C VAL A 74 0.10 -15.83 2.41
N ASN A 75 -1.02 -16.53 2.59
CA ASN A 75 -1.20 -17.47 3.69
C ASN A 75 -0.20 -18.63 3.64
N GLU A 76 0.04 -19.19 2.46
CA GLU A 76 1.04 -20.25 2.26
C GLU A 76 2.45 -19.75 2.60
N PHE A 77 2.81 -18.56 2.11
CA PHE A 77 4.11 -17.97 2.38
C PHE A 77 4.30 -17.67 3.88
N VAL A 78 3.28 -17.14 4.56
CA VAL A 78 3.28 -16.94 6.01
C VAL A 78 3.45 -18.26 6.76
N ALA A 79 2.72 -19.31 6.37
CA ALA A 79 2.84 -20.63 6.99
C ALA A 79 4.24 -21.23 6.80
N LYS A 80 4.84 -21.06 5.62
CA LYS A 80 6.22 -21.45 5.34
C LYS A 80 7.20 -20.71 6.25
N LEU A 81 7.13 -19.39 6.32
CA LEU A 81 8.02 -18.58 7.18
C LEU A 81 7.88 -18.95 8.66
N LYS A 82 6.66 -19.17 9.16
CA LYS A 82 6.42 -19.63 10.53
C LYS A 82 7.08 -20.98 10.82
N LYS A 83 7.04 -21.93 9.88
CA LYS A 83 7.71 -23.24 10.01
C LYS A 83 9.24 -23.12 10.08
N GLU A 84 9.79 -22.12 9.43
CA GLU A 84 11.23 -21.83 9.44
C GLU A 84 11.67 -20.96 10.65
N GLY A 85 10.73 -20.60 11.54
CA GLY A 85 11.03 -19.77 12.70
C GLY A 85 11.15 -18.27 12.40
N VAL A 86 10.79 -17.84 11.20
CA VAL A 86 10.78 -16.41 10.81
C VAL A 86 9.49 -15.76 11.29
N PHE A 87 9.58 -14.54 11.81
CA PHE A 87 8.40 -13.75 12.15
C PHE A 87 7.51 -13.57 10.91
N ALA A 88 6.24 -13.95 11.02
CA ALA A 88 5.25 -13.68 9.99
C ALA A 88 3.87 -13.52 10.63
N LYS A 89 3.21 -12.39 10.39
CA LYS A 89 1.92 -12.04 11.00
C LYS A 89 1.02 -11.39 9.98
N GLU A 90 -0.17 -11.96 9.83
CA GLU A 90 -1.22 -11.47 8.96
C GLU A 90 -1.67 -10.06 9.38
N VAL A 91 -1.89 -9.19 8.39
CA VAL A 91 -2.39 -7.83 8.58
C VAL A 91 -3.83 -7.77 8.11
N ARG A 92 -4.70 -7.10 8.88
CA ARG A 92 -6.11 -6.89 8.50
C ARG A 92 -6.19 -5.92 7.33
N SER A 93 -6.23 -6.45 6.10
CA SER A 93 -6.33 -5.66 4.87
C SER A 93 -7.72 -5.67 4.24
N ALA A 94 -8.74 -6.19 4.95
CA ALA A 94 -10.10 -6.34 4.45
C ALA A 94 -10.20 -7.13 3.12
N GLY A 95 -9.31 -8.11 2.93
CA GLY A 95 -9.28 -8.93 1.72
C GLY A 95 -8.61 -8.23 0.52
N VAL A 96 -7.83 -7.17 0.75
CA VAL A 96 -7.20 -6.37 -0.31
C VAL A 96 -5.68 -6.50 -0.26
N ALA A 97 -5.05 -6.64 -1.43
CA ALA A 97 -3.60 -6.62 -1.60
C ALA A 97 -3.10 -5.20 -1.88
N PHE A 98 -3.10 -4.31 -0.89
CA PHE A 98 -2.67 -2.91 -1.09
C PHE A 98 -1.18 -2.81 -1.49
N HIS A 99 -0.82 -1.70 -2.14
CA HIS A 99 0.55 -1.39 -2.54
C HIS A 99 1.21 -2.45 -3.44
N SER A 100 0.40 -3.11 -4.26
CA SER A 100 0.84 -4.08 -5.26
C SER A 100 0.24 -3.75 -6.63
N HIS A 101 0.69 -4.46 -7.66
CA HIS A 101 0.15 -4.33 -9.02
C HIS A 101 -1.36 -4.66 -9.10
N TYR A 102 -1.94 -5.38 -8.15
CA TYR A 102 -3.38 -5.63 -8.06
C TYR A 102 -4.21 -4.35 -7.92
N MET A 103 -3.61 -3.23 -7.50
CA MET A 103 -4.30 -1.93 -7.43
C MET A 103 -4.44 -1.23 -8.79
N ALA A 104 -3.76 -1.73 -9.85
CA ALA A 104 -3.73 -1.06 -11.15
C ALA A 104 -5.13 -0.90 -11.78
N SER A 105 -6.04 -1.85 -11.58
CA SER A 105 -7.42 -1.78 -12.08
C SER A 105 -8.24 -0.66 -11.45
N ILE A 106 -7.89 -0.23 -10.23
CA ILE A 106 -8.57 0.87 -9.53
C ILE A 106 -8.05 2.24 -9.97
N ALA A 107 -6.80 2.31 -10.44
CA ALA A 107 -6.11 3.56 -10.69
C ALA A 107 -6.90 4.54 -11.59
N PRO A 108 -7.54 4.12 -12.71
CA PRO A 108 -8.29 5.05 -13.55
C PRO A 108 -9.50 5.67 -12.85
N ALA A 109 -10.30 4.85 -12.14
CA ALA A 109 -11.49 5.31 -11.44
C ALA A 109 -11.13 6.24 -10.28
N LEU A 110 -10.13 5.86 -9.49
CA LEU A 110 -9.64 6.67 -8.38
C LEU A 110 -9.04 7.99 -8.88
N PHE A 111 -8.23 7.96 -9.94
CA PHE A 111 -7.64 9.17 -10.52
C PHE A 111 -8.72 10.16 -10.97
N ASN A 112 -9.74 9.69 -11.68
CA ASN A 112 -10.85 10.54 -12.13
C ASN A 112 -11.65 11.14 -10.97
N ALA A 113 -11.86 10.40 -9.89
CA ALA A 113 -12.49 10.94 -8.68
C ALA A 113 -11.59 12.00 -8.01
N LEU A 114 -10.30 11.71 -7.84
CA LEU A 114 -9.37 12.61 -7.16
C LEU A 114 -9.10 13.90 -7.94
N LYS A 115 -9.14 13.89 -9.29
CA LYS A 115 -9.08 15.13 -10.08
C LYS A 115 -10.22 16.10 -9.79
N LYS A 116 -11.40 15.58 -9.44
CA LYS A 116 -12.56 16.41 -9.08
C LYS A 116 -12.47 16.91 -7.64
N VAL A 117 -11.89 16.10 -6.75
CA VAL A 117 -11.68 16.45 -5.33
C VAL A 117 -10.57 17.47 -5.17
N ILE A 118 -9.47 17.33 -5.93
CA ILE A 118 -8.27 18.16 -5.85
C ILE A 118 -8.06 18.83 -7.21
N PRO A 119 -8.89 19.82 -7.58
CA PRO A 119 -8.84 20.46 -8.90
C PRO A 119 -7.58 21.33 -9.08
N HIS A 120 -7.01 21.83 -7.99
CA HIS A 120 -5.85 22.72 -7.98
C HIS A 120 -4.79 22.20 -6.98
N PRO A 121 -3.95 21.23 -7.39
CA PRO A 121 -2.92 20.69 -6.52
C PRO A 121 -1.96 21.77 -6.01
N LYS A 122 -1.66 21.75 -4.71
CA LYS A 122 -0.67 22.64 -4.10
C LYS A 122 0.71 21.96 -4.03
N PRO A 123 1.80 22.73 -4.11
CA PRO A 123 3.14 22.18 -3.90
C PRO A 123 3.29 21.61 -2.50
N ARG A 124 4.06 20.53 -2.38
CA ARG A 124 4.49 19.97 -1.10
C ARG A 124 5.66 20.79 -0.56
N SER A 125 5.74 21.00 0.76
CA SER A 125 6.91 21.63 1.34
C SER A 125 8.06 20.62 1.51
N ALA A 126 9.30 21.13 1.62
CA ALA A 126 10.48 20.30 1.87
C ALA A 126 10.44 19.56 3.22
N ARG A 127 9.53 19.94 4.13
CA ARG A 127 9.34 19.25 5.43
C ARG A 127 8.65 17.90 5.27
N TRP A 128 7.89 17.71 4.19
CA TRP A 128 7.16 16.47 3.97
C TRP A 128 7.99 15.49 3.12
N ILE A 129 8.60 14.53 3.80
CA ILE A 129 9.30 13.39 3.18
C ILE A 129 8.30 12.41 2.56
N SER A 130 8.42 12.13 1.26
CA SER A 130 7.53 11.19 0.57
C SER A 130 7.90 9.76 0.89
N THR A 131 6.90 8.90 1.14
CA THR A 131 7.09 7.45 1.26
C THR A 131 6.50 6.68 0.08
N SER A 132 5.98 7.38 -0.93
CA SER A 132 5.38 6.76 -2.13
C SER A 132 6.15 7.05 -3.41
N ILE A 133 7.18 7.90 -3.37
CA ILE A 133 8.04 8.28 -4.49
C ILE A 133 9.50 8.11 -4.04
N PRO A 134 10.37 7.47 -4.83
CA PRO A 134 11.80 7.37 -4.52
C PRO A 134 12.45 8.74 -4.31
N GLU A 135 13.44 8.82 -3.43
CA GLU A 135 14.15 10.07 -3.09
C GLU A 135 14.73 10.80 -4.30
N SER A 136 15.23 10.04 -5.28
CA SER A 136 15.75 10.60 -6.53
C SER A 136 14.70 11.29 -7.42
N GLN A 137 13.41 11.21 -7.06
CA GLN A 137 12.27 11.77 -7.80
C GLN A 137 11.42 12.73 -6.93
N TRP A 138 11.96 13.21 -5.82
CA TRP A 138 11.25 14.14 -4.93
C TRP A 138 11.03 15.52 -5.55
#